data_AF-A0A1B6AVU9-F1
#
_entry.id   AF-A0A1B6AVU9-F1
#
_cell.length_a   1.000
_cell.length_b   1.000
_cell.length_c   1.000
_cell.angle_alpha   90.00
_cell.angle_beta   90.00
_cell.angle_gamma   90.00
#
_symmetry.space_group_name_H-M   'P 1'
#
loop_
_entity.id
_entity.type
_entity.pdbx_description
1 polymer ?
#
loop_
_entity_poly.entity_id
_entity_poly.type
_entity_poly.pdbx_seq_one_letter_code
_entity_poly.pdbx_strand_id
1 'polypeptide(L)'
;MDGVLLAVFAPVPDSWHYVRAWRESGFRAMSANRGTIGDPGYIGTGILTGRRKPPDRQRPEADKIFNHSLSVPRAAVERAIAHPKDWKVPATRYRGPLRTFPNIIRTVTALAFFRAS
;
A
#
# COMPACT_ATOMS: atom_id res chain seq x y z
N MET A 1 14.02 9.94 -1.65
CA MET A 1 12.80 9.42 -2.30
C MET A 1 11.66 10.29 -1.84
N ASP A 2 11.01 10.99 -2.77
CA ASP A 2 10.08 12.07 -2.43
C ASP A 2 8.64 11.61 -2.30
N GLY A 3 8.37 10.32 -2.58
CA GLY A 3 7.05 9.72 -2.38
C GLY A 3 6.07 10.09 -3.49
N VAL A 4 6.40 9.76 -4.73
CA VAL A 4 5.50 9.97 -5.88
C VAL A 4 4.49 8.83 -5.94
N LEU A 5 3.19 9.16 -5.92
CA LEU A 5 2.13 8.20 -6.18
C LEU A 5 2.21 7.75 -7.65
N LEU A 6 2.41 6.45 -7.90
CA LEU A 6 2.56 5.92 -9.27
C LEU A 6 1.28 5.33 -9.83
N ALA A 7 0.51 4.63 -8.99
CA ALA A 7 -0.71 3.96 -9.40
C ALA A 7 -1.62 3.73 -8.19
N VAL A 8 -2.92 3.73 -8.44
CA VAL A 8 -3.94 3.19 -7.52
C VAL A 8 -4.74 2.17 -8.32
N PHE A 9 -4.83 0.94 -7.81
CA PHE A 9 -5.57 -0.13 -8.47
C PHE A 9 -7.04 -0.11 -8.04
N ALA A 10 -7.91 -0.63 -8.90
CA ALA A 10 -9.33 -0.77 -8.59
C ALA A 10 -9.53 -1.57 -7.30
N PRO A 11 -10.54 -1.21 -6.48
CA PRO A 11 -10.86 -1.99 -5.29
C PRO A 11 -11.31 -3.40 -5.70
N VAL A 12 -10.83 -4.39 -4.96
CA VAL A 12 -11.31 -5.78 -5.09
C VAL A 12 -12.59 -5.93 -4.24
N PRO A 13 -13.63 -6.63 -4.71
CA PRO A 13 -14.86 -6.85 -3.93
C PRO A 13 -14.57 -7.47 -2.56
N ASP A 14 -15.39 -7.28 -1.54
CA ASP A 14 -15.29 -7.85 -0.17
C ASP A 14 -14.02 -7.52 0.66
N SER A 15 -14.02 -7.92 1.94
CA SER A 15 -12.92 -7.70 2.88
C SER A 15 -11.89 -8.82 2.75
N TRP A 16 -10.81 -8.60 1.99
CA TRP A 16 -9.77 -9.60 1.77
C TRP A 16 -8.42 -9.26 2.38
N HIS A 17 -7.63 -10.31 2.61
CA HIS A 17 -6.20 -10.19 2.88
C HIS A 17 -5.47 -9.50 1.73
N TYR A 18 -4.54 -8.59 2.06
CA TYR A 18 -3.73 -7.81 1.11
C TYR A 18 -3.07 -8.65 -0.01
N VAL A 19 -2.68 -9.90 0.28
CA VAL A 19 -2.09 -10.82 -0.72
C VAL A 19 -3.05 -11.16 -1.85
N ARG A 20 -4.35 -11.31 -1.56
CA ARG A 20 -5.34 -11.61 -2.60
C ARG A 20 -5.55 -10.41 -3.50
N ALA A 21 -5.73 -9.22 -2.92
CA ALA A 21 -5.83 -7.99 -3.68
C ALA A 21 -4.58 -7.75 -4.55
N TRP A 22 -3.40 -8.07 -4.04
CA TRP A 22 -2.16 -8.05 -4.83
C TRP A 22 -2.16 -9.01 -6.02
N ARG A 23 -2.64 -10.25 -5.84
CA ARG A 23 -2.71 -11.27 -6.91
C ARG A 23 -3.75 -10.95 -7.97
N GLU A 24 -4.92 -10.47 -7.54
CA GLU A 24 -6.07 -10.26 -8.42
C GLU A 24 -6.09 -8.87 -9.07
N SER A 25 -5.34 -7.91 -8.53
CA SER A 25 -5.11 -6.63 -9.18
C SER A 25 -3.96 -6.71 -10.19
N GLY A 26 -3.84 -5.68 -11.03
CA GLY A 26 -2.67 -5.49 -11.90
C GLY A 26 -1.35 -5.23 -11.15
N PHE A 27 -1.37 -5.15 -9.81
CA PHE A 27 -0.21 -4.78 -9.01
C PHE A 27 0.90 -5.84 -9.07
N ARG A 28 0.56 -7.14 -9.06
CA ARG A 28 1.54 -8.22 -9.17
C ARG A 28 2.39 -8.11 -10.45
N ALA A 29 1.74 -7.89 -11.59
CA ALA A 29 2.43 -7.74 -12.88
C ALA A 29 3.35 -6.50 -12.88
N MET A 30 2.89 -5.38 -12.32
CA MET A 30 3.70 -4.16 -12.20
C MET A 30 4.93 -4.35 -11.29
N SER A 31 4.81 -5.15 -10.23
CA SER A 31 5.88 -5.41 -9.26
C SER A 31 6.92 -6.45 -9.70
N ALA A 32 6.61 -7.29 -10.70
CA ALA A 32 7.40 -8.48 -11.02
C ALA A 32 8.87 -8.20 -11.34
N ASN A 33 9.17 -7.05 -11.97
CA ASN A 33 10.52 -6.67 -12.39
C ASN A 33 11.04 -5.43 -11.63
N ARG A 34 10.45 -5.09 -10.46
CA ARG A 34 10.82 -3.92 -9.67
C ARG A 34 11.15 -4.33 -8.24
N GLY A 35 12.22 -3.77 -7.69
CA GLY A 35 12.47 -3.84 -6.24
C GLY A 35 11.28 -3.26 -5.48
N THR A 36 10.54 -4.11 -4.78
CA THR A 36 9.26 -3.73 -4.14
C THR A 36 9.36 -3.96 -2.64
N ILE A 37 9.03 -2.92 -1.87
CA ILE A 37 8.91 -2.97 -0.41
C ILE A 37 7.42 -2.96 -0.05
N GLY A 38 7.00 -3.80 0.88
CA GLY A 38 5.62 -3.89 1.32
C GLY A 38 5.47 -4.12 2.82
N ASP A 39 4.23 -4.02 3.27
CA ASP A 39 3.89 -4.32 4.67
C ASP A 39 4.03 -5.80 5.02
N PRO A 40 4.12 -6.16 6.31
CA PRO A 40 4.20 -7.55 6.75
C PRO A 40 3.03 -8.44 6.29
N GLY A 41 1.95 -7.87 5.76
CA GLY A 41 0.86 -8.61 5.11
C GLY A 41 1.24 -9.25 3.78
N TYR A 42 2.38 -8.88 3.19
CA TYR A 42 2.91 -9.42 1.94
C TYR A 42 4.00 -10.49 2.14
N ILE A 43 4.21 -10.97 3.38
CA ILE A 43 5.14 -12.07 3.63
C ILE A 43 4.72 -13.29 2.81
N GLY A 44 5.68 -13.92 2.12
CA GLY A 44 5.46 -15.07 1.25
C GLY A 44 5.10 -14.71 -0.20
N THR A 45 5.10 -13.44 -0.59
CA THR A 45 4.84 -13.02 -1.99
C THR A 45 6.10 -12.70 -2.80
N GLY A 46 7.28 -12.72 -2.18
CA GLY A 46 8.55 -12.26 -2.77
C GLY A 46 8.78 -10.75 -2.66
N ILE A 47 7.82 -10.00 -2.14
CA ILE A 47 7.99 -8.57 -1.79
C ILE A 47 8.88 -8.45 -0.55
N LEU A 48 9.79 -7.48 -0.56
CA LEU A 48 10.63 -7.20 0.60
C LEU A 48 9.78 -6.60 1.72
N THR A 49 9.65 -7.31 2.84
CA THR A 49 8.88 -6.84 3.99
C THR A 49 9.75 -6.66 5.22
N GLY A 50 9.34 -5.79 6.14
CA GLY A 50 9.96 -5.70 7.45
C GLY A 50 9.94 -7.04 8.19
N ARG A 51 10.99 -7.32 8.96
CA ARG A 51 11.12 -8.55 9.74
C ARG A 51 10.27 -8.47 11.00
N ARG A 52 9.42 -9.48 11.20
CA ARG A 52 8.57 -9.59 12.38
C ARG A 52 9.40 -9.92 13.61
N LYS A 53 8.93 -9.48 14.78
CA LYS A 53 9.53 -9.91 16.04
C LYS A 53 9.23 -11.42 16.22
N PRO A 54 10.21 -12.25 16.59
CA PRO A 54 9.94 -13.65 16.90
C PRO A 54 9.06 -13.76 18.16
N PRO A 55 8.19 -14.78 18.25
CA PRO A 55 7.42 -15.03 19.47
C PRO A 55 8.36 -15.28 20.66
N ASP A 56 8.00 -14.73 21.82
CA ASP A 56 8.69 -14.91 23.11
C ASP A 56 10.18 -14.57 23.15
N ARG A 57 10.69 -13.83 22.15
CA ARG A 57 12.09 -13.41 22.09
C ARG A 57 12.22 -11.93 21.83
N GLN A 58 13.31 -11.34 22.29
CA GLN A 58 13.67 -9.98 21.91
C GLN A 58 13.97 -9.91 20.40
N ARG A 59 13.72 -8.74 19.79
CA ARG A 59 14.03 -8.54 18.38
C ARG A 59 15.55 -8.50 18.21
N PRO A 60 16.14 -9.35 17.34
CA PRO A 60 17.57 -9.32 17.05
C PRO A 60 18.03 -7.94 16.57
N GLU A 61 19.26 -7.54 16.92
CA GLU A 61 19.80 -6.24 16.52
C GLU A 61 19.89 -6.10 14.99
N ALA A 62 20.27 -7.18 14.29
CA ALA A 62 20.26 -7.23 12.84
C ALA A 62 18.87 -6.93 12.24
N ASP A 63 17.79 -7.37 12.88
CA ASP A 63 16.42 -7.09 12.44
C ASP A 63 16.02 -5.64 12.70
N LYS A 64 16.54 -5.02 13.77
CA LYS A 64 16.35 -3.59 14.02
C LYS A 64 17.03 -2.75 12.96
N ILE A 65 18.31 -3.04 12.65
CA ILE A 65 19.08 -2.35 11.61
C ILE A 65 18.38 -2.49 10.25
N PHE A 66 17.96 -3.70 9.90
CA PHE A 66 17.23 -3.95 8.67
C PHE A 66 15.91 -3.16 8.62
N ASN A 67 15.07 -3.25 9.65
CA ASN A 67 13.80 -2.50 9.69
C ASN A 67 14.03 -0.98 9.70
N HIS A 68 15.10 -0.51 10.33
CA HIS A 68 15.50 0.89 10.30
C HIS A 68 15.86 1.35 8.88
N SER A 69 16.57 0.54 8.09
CA SER A 69 16.85 0.87 6.68
C SER A 69 15.57 0.97 5.81
N LEU A 70 14.49 0.28 6.20
CA LEU A 70 13.19 0.39 5.53
C LEU A 70 12.37 1.61 5.98
N SER A 71 12.75 2.30 7.05
CA SER A 71 11.96 3.40 7.61
C SER A 71 11.89 4.62 6.68
N VAL A 72 13.01 4.99 6.04
CA VAL A 72 13.10 6.13 5.13
C VAL A 72 12.18 5.97 3.91
N PRO A 73 12.25 4.85 3.14
CA PRO A 73 11.31 4.65 2.02
C PRO A 73 9.86 4.53 2.51
N ARG A 74 9.62 3.93 3.70
CA ARG A 74 8.28 3.85 4.28
C ARG A 74 7.70 5.22 4.59
N ALA A 75 8.48 6.14 5.15
CA ALA A 75 8.04 7.50 5.43
C ALA A 75 7.67 8.26 4.15
N ALA A 76 8.40 8.04 3.05
CA ALA A 76 8.05 8.61 1.74
C ALA A 76 6.72 8.04 1.21
N VAL A 77 6.50 6.73 1.33
CA VAL A 77 5.22 6.10 0.97
C VAL A 77 4.07 6.62 1.83
N GLU A 78 4.28 6.76 3.15
CA GLU A 78 3.26 7.27 4.08
C GLU A 78 2.84 8.71 3.75
N ARG A 79 3.79 9.58 3.38
CA ARG A 79 3.48 10.91 2.84
C ARG A 79 2.70 10.86 1.53
N ALA A 80 3.12 10.00 0.60
CA ALA A 80 2.45 9.83 -0.69
C ALA A 80 0.99 9.39 -0.54
N ILE A 81 0.69 8.51 0.41
CA ILE A 81 -0.68 8.04 0.68
C ILE A 81 -1.48 8.97 1.59
N ALA A 82 -0.84 9.87 2.34
CA ALA A 82 -1.53 10.83 3.18
C ALA A 82 -2.39 11.78 2.33
N HIS A 83 -1.85 12.31 1.23
CA HIS A 83 -2.59 13.27 0.39
C HIS A 83 -3.88 12.71 -0.23
N PRO A 84 -3.92 11.47 -0.78
CA PRO A 84 -5.18 10.84 -1.18
C PRO A 84 -6.10 10.51 0.00
N LYS A 85 -5.55 10.19 1.17
CA LYS A 85 -6.34 9.89 2.38
C LYS A 85 -6.96 11.13 3.02
N ASP A 86 -6.50 12.34 2.72
CA ASP A 86 -7.16 13.57 3.18
C ASP A 86 -8.59 13.73 2.62
N TRP A 87 -8.94 12.97 1.58
CA TRP A 87 -10.27 12.97 1.01
C TRP A 87 -11.21 12.13 1.89
N LYS A 88 -12.41 12.63 2.19
CA LYS A 88 -13.39 11.92 3.05
C LYS A 88 -13.76 10.53 2.52
N VAL A 89 -13.72 10.35 1.20
CA VAL A 89 -14.13 9.11 0.52
C VAL A 89 -13.16 7.95 0.79
N PRO A 90 -11.82 8.10 0.65
CA PRO A 90 -10.87 7.07 1.08
C PRO A 90 -10.64 7.02 2.60
N ALA A 91 -10.86 8.13 3.32
CA ALA A 91 -10.61 8.23 4.76
C ALA A 91 -11.61 7.47 5.64
N THR A 92 -12.87 7.41 5.20
CA THR A 92 -13.98 6.90 6.01
C THR A 92 -14.63 5.68 5.36
N ARG A 93 -15.37 4.89 6.15
CA ARG A 93 -16.18 3.81 5.57
C ARG A 93 -17.14 4.40 4.55
N TYR A 94 -17.03 3.94 3.31
CA TYR A 94 -17.93 4.31 2.23
C TYR A 94 -19.37 3.84 2.55
N ARG A 95 -20.33 4.76 2.52
CA ARG A 95 -21.76 4.50 2.83
C ARG A 95 -22.68 4.53 1.59
N GLY A 96 -22.15 4.73 0.39
CA GLY A 96 -22.94 4.74 -0.84
C GLY A 96 -23.09 3.34 -1.48
N PRO A 97 -23.76 3.23 -2.64
CA PRO A 97 -23.91 1.97 -3.34
C PRO A 97 -22.57 1.35 -3.76
N LEU A 98 -22.28 0.12 -3.32
CA LEU A 98 -21.00 -0.55 -3.64
C LEU A 98 -20.74 -0.68 -5.15
N ARG A 99 -21.80 -0.76 -5.98
CA ARG A 99 -21.69 -0.79 -7.44
C ARG A 99 -21.02 0.46 -8.03
N THR A 100 -21.10 1.61 -7.37
CA THR A 100 -20.48 2.87 -7.83
C THR A 100 -19.12 3.13 -7.19
N PHE A 101 -18.75 2.35 -6.17
CA PHE A 101 -17.51 2.52 -5.43
C PHE A 101 -16.25 2.46 -6.32
N PRO A 102 -16.10 1.52 -7.27
CA PRO A 102 -14.93 1.52 -8.16
C PRO A 102 -14.80 2.80 -8.99
N ASN A 103 -15.92 3.33 -9.50
CA ASN A 103 -15.92 4.59 -10.26
C ASN A 103 -15.52 5.77 -9.40
N ILE A 104 -16.02 5.81 -8.15
CA ILE A 104 -15.66 6.86 -7.20
C ILE A 104 -14.17 6.82 -6.86
N ILE A 105 -13.61 5.64 -6.58
CA ILE A 105 -12.17 5.49 -6.32
C ILE A 105 -11.35 5.94 -7.54
N ARG A 106 -11.77 5.58 -8.76
CA ARG A 106 -11.12 6.03 -10.00
C ARG A 106 -11.18 7.55 -10.15
N THR A 107 -12.31 8.20 -9.89
CA THR A 107 -12.45 9.66 -9.97
C THR A 107 -11.58 10.36 -8.93
N VAL A 108 -11.59 9.93 -7.68
CA VAL A 108 -10.76 10.50 -6.61
C VAL A 108 -9.27 10.32 -6.93
N THR A 109 -8.90 9.14 -7.44
CA THR A 109 -7.53 8.86 -7.89
C THR A 109 -7.12 9.81 -9.01
N ALA A 110 -7.95 9.98 -10.05
CA ALA A 110 -7.66 10.88 -11.16
C ALA A 110 -7.49 12.34 -10.69
N LEU A 111 -8.32 12.79 -9.75
CA LEU A 111 -8.19 14.11 -9.12
C LEU A 111 -6.91 14.24 -8.30
N ALA A 112 -6.49 13.19 -7.59
CA ALA A 112 -5.25 13.18 -6.84
C ALA A 112 -4.02 13.30 -7.77
N PHE A 113 -4.02 12.62 -8.91
CA PHE A 113 -2.99 12.77 -9.94
C PHE A 113 -2.99 14.15 -10.58
N PHE A 114 -4.18 14.68 -10.91
CA PHE A 114 -4.31 16.04 -11.46
C PHE A 114 -3.73 17.10 -10.52
N ARG A 115 -3.95 16.99 -9.20
CA ARG A 115 -3.40 17.93 -8.20
C ARG A 115 -1.88 17.80 -8.03
N ALA A 116 -1.32 16.65 -8.35
CA ALA A 116 0.11 16.37 -8.22
C ALA A 116 0.91 16.64 -9.51
N SER A 117 0.22 17.06 -10.58
CA SER A 117 0.79 17.40 -11.89
C SER A 117 1.12 18.88 -12.00
#